data_AF-A0A222WSY2-F1
#
_entry.id   AF-A0A222WSY2-F1
#
_cell.length_a   1.000
_cell.length_b   1.000
_cell.length_c   1.000
_cell.angle_alpha   90.00
_cell.angle_beta   90.00
_cell.angle_gamma   90.00
#
_symmetry.space_group_name_H-M   'P 1'
#
loop_
_entity.id
_entity.type
_entity.pdbx_description
1 polymer ?
#
loop_
_entity_poly.entity_id
_entity_poly.type
_entity_poly.pdbx_seq_one_letter_code
_entity_poly.pdbx_strand_id
1 'polypeptide(L)'
;MRTIILNKEKNIGKVLLVVEGLKTEFYLIHKLFTQIFDYQYESLNRMLKYKKSNSKEGIESSVFVINTEESAISFIDDSNDFLNNMFETLIEEYSFPVDRAAIFYIFDRDVDSNKDSELIANLIQTLSNSRENEGFTRQGMLLISYPCIESFVASGFIENTHELEFKTGAELKRFLNEQKVLQNKIEEDSLVRAVDEMERALELLGISDYDLDHFSVANLQIFNLQEGYFSIKGRYKLLSLLCIMLLDLGLIQIIEAE
;
A
#
# COMPACT_ATOMS: atom_id res chain seq x y z
N MET A 1 6.35 19.48 -16.46
CA MET A 1 7.32 19.00 -15.45
C MET A 1 6.56 18.94 -14.14
N ARG A 2 6.49 17.78 -13.48
CA ARG A 2 5.76 17.65 -12.20
C ARG A 2 6.68 18.02 -11.06
N THR A 3 6.16 18.80 -10.12
CA THR A 3 6.84 19.08 -8.84
C THR A 3 6.18 18.23 -7.77
N ILE A 4 6.97 17.40 -7.09
CA ILE A 4 6.48 16.53 -6.02
C ILE A 4 6.98 17.06 -4.68
N ILE A 5 6.07 17.29 -3.75
CA ILE A 5 6.36 17.92 -2.45
C ILE A 5 6.00 16.94 -1.33
N LEU A 6 6.90 16.81 -0.35
CA LEU A 6 6.67 16.04 0.88
C LEU A 6 6.20 16.96 2.01
N ASN A 7 5.08 16.60 2.65
CA ASN A 7 4.49 17.35 3.75
C ASN A 7 4.77 16.67 5.09
N LYS A 8 5.98 16.89 5.61
CA LYS A 8 6.47 16.25 6.86
C LYS A 8 5.62 16.56 8.10
N GLU A 9 5.03 17.75 8.15
CA GLU A 9 4.23 18.24 9.28
C GLU A 9 2.73 17.94 9.11
N LYS A 10 2.34 17.19 8.07
CA LYS A 10 0.93 16.87 7.82
C LYS A 10 0.38 16.06 9.00
N ASN A 11 -0.74 16.49 9.57
CA ASN A 11 -1.50 15.66 10.50
C ASN A 11 -2.37 14.69 9.69
N ILE A 12 -2.08 13.40 9.82
CA ILE A 12 -2.82 12.31 9.17
C ILE A 12 -3.82 11.63 10.11
N GLY A 13 -3.91 12.07 11.37
CA GLY A 13 -4.77 11.47 12.38
C GLY A 13 -4.39 10.02 12.68
N LYS A 14 -5.36 9.11 12.61
CA LYS A 14 -5.18 7.69 12.88
C LYS A 14 -5.27 6.92 11.57
N VAL A 15 -4.27 6.07 11.31
CA VAL A 15 -4.22 5.25 10.10
C VAL A 15 -4.05 3.79 10.48
N LEU A 16 -4.89 2.92 9.94
CA LEU A 16 -4.80 1.47 10.06
C LEU A 16 -4.34 0.87 8.74
N LEU A 17 -3.28 0.07 8.78
CA LEU A 17 -2.75 -0.63 7.62
C LEU A 17 -2.90 -2.13 7.83
N VAL A 18 -3.66 -2.77 6.95
CA VAL A 18 -3.85 -4.22 6.90
C VAL A 18 -2.97 -4.74 5.77
N VAL A 19 -1.99 -5.58 6.10
CA VAL A 19 -1.00 -6.08 5.12
C VAL A 19 -1.05 -7.59 4.95
N GLU A 20 -0.52 -8.09 3.83
CA GLU A 20 -0.46 -9.53 3.53
C GLU A 20 0.66 -10.26 4.29
N GLY A 21 1.86 -9.68 4.33
CA GLY A 21 3.06 -10.32 4.90
C GLY A 21 3.39 -9.89 6.34
N LEU A 22 4.53 -10.39 6.84
CA LEU A 22 4.93 -10.28 8.26
C LEU A 22 6.20 -9.48 8.53
N LYS A 23 7.04 -9.27 7.51
CA LYS A 23 8.40 -8.75 7.71
C LYS A 23 8.70 -7.57 6.80
N THR A 24 8.53 -7.74 5.49
CA THR A 24 8.88 -6.71 4.51
C THR A 24 7.98 -5.49 4.68
N GLU A 25 6.68 -5.71 4.76
CA GLU A 25 5.62 -4.71 4.87
C GLU A 25 5.72 -3.94 6.19
N PHE A 26 5.80 -4.66 7.32
CA PHE A 26 5.96 -4.04 8.64
C PHE A 26 7.22 -3.17 8.70
N TYR A 27 8.34 -3.66 8.14
CA TYR A 27 9.57 -2.90 8.08
C TYR A 27 9.42 -1.64 7.21
N LEU A 28 8.85 -1.79 6.02
CA LEU A 28 8.69 -0.71 5.05
C LEU A 28 7.79 0.38 5.64
N ILE A 29 6.64 0.01 6.22
CA ILE A 29 5.72 0.95 6.83
C ILE A 29 6.38 1.67 8.01
N HIS A 30 7.10 0.96 8.89
CA HIS A 30 7.86 1.60 9.97
C HIS A 30 8.93 2.56 9.43
N LYS A 31 9.61 2.20 8.33
CA LYS A 31 10.57 3.06 7.66
C LYS A 31 9.91 4.35 7.17
N LEU A 32 8.78 4.24 6.49
CA LEU A 32 8.03 5.38 5.95
C LEU A 32 7.50 6.26 7.08
N PHE A 33 6.58 5.76 7.88
CA PHE A 33 5.81 6.62 8.79
C PHE A 33 6.60 7.02 10.04
N THR A 34 7.54 6.21 10.50
CA THR A 34 8.32 6.54 11.71
C THR A 34 9.67 7.17 11.39
N GLN A 35 10.45 6.61 10.46
CA GLN A 35 11.81 7.14 10.23
C GLN A 35 11.82 8.35 9.30
N ILE A 36 10.89 8.43 8.34
CA ILE A 36 10.81 9.56 7.40
C ILE A 36 9.83 10.61 7.92
N PHE A 37 8.60 10.24 8.29
CA PHE A 37 7.58 11.21 8.71
C PHE A 37 7.49 11.45 10.23
N ASP A 38 8.30 10.77 11.04
CA ASP A 38 8.34 10.92 12.51
C ASP A 38 6.98 10.77 13.22
N TYR A 39 6.11 9.89 12.72
CA TYR A 39 4.84 9.56 13.38
C TYR A 39 4.97 8.41 14.39
N GLN A 40 3.98 8.31 15.27
CA GLN A 40 3.83 7.16 16.16
C GLN A 40 3.53 5.90 15.36
N TYR A 41 4.10 4.78 15.77
CA TYR A 41 3.89 3.50 15.12
C TYR A 41 3.57 2.40 16.13
N GLU A 42 2.53 1.65 15.84
CA GLU A 42 2.13 0.47 16.56
C GLU A 42 1.89 -0.68 15.60
N SER A 43 2.09 -1.90 16.06
CA SER A 43 1.84 -3.07 15.23
C SER A 43 1.43 -4.27 16.06
N LEU A 44 0.47 -5.04 15.58
CA LEU A 44 0.05 -6.32 16.15
C LEU A 44 -0.03 -7.33 15.00
N ASN A 45 0.92 -8.25 14.94
CA ASN A 45 0.87 -9.28 13.90
C ASN A 45 -0.03 -10.46 14.27
N ARG A 46 -0.37 -11.31 13.30
CA ARG A 46 -1.18 -12.54 13.48
C ARG A 46 -0.65 -13.54 14.51
N MET A 47 0.62 -13.41 14.94
CA MET A 47 1.19 -14.18 16.06
C MET A 47 1.00 -13.48 17.41
N LEU A 48 0.16 -12.45 17.46
CA LEU A 48 -0.13 -11.57 18.60
C LEU A 48 1.11 -10.90 19.19
N LYS A 49 2.12 -10.61 18.34
CA LYS A 49 3.31 -9.87 18.79
C LYS A 49 3.10 -8.38 18.58
N TYR A 50 2.90 -7.69 19.71
CA TYR A 50 2.79 -6.24 19.75
C TYR A 50 4.16 -5.55 19.71
N LYS A 51 4.23 -4.40 19.03
CA LYS A 51 5.36 -3.45 19.08
C LYS A 51 4.84 -2.03 19.03
N LYS A 52 5.55 -1.14 19.72
CA LYS A 52 5.32 0.31 19.70
C LYS A 52 6.65 1.05 19.52
N SER A 53 6.63 2.08 18.70
CA SER A 53 7.77 2.94 18.38
C SER A 53 7.35 4.41 18.37
N ASN A 54 8.31 5.29 18.68
CA ASN A 54 8.18 6.74 18.60
C ASN A 54 7.07 7.36 19.48
N SER A 55 7.00 6.96 20.75
CA SER A 55 6.04 7.46 21.75
C SER A 55 6.37 8.86 22.30
N LYS A 56 6.92 9.76 21.47
CA LYS A 56 7.21 11.14 21.91
C LYS A 56 5.90 11.88 22.18
N GLU A 57 5.90 12.75 23.19
CA GLU A 57 4.77 13.65 23.45
C GLU A 57 4.61 14.67 22.31
N GLY A 58 3.37 15.05 22.02
CA GLY A 58 3.04 16.06 21.00
C GLY A 58 2.84 15.53 19.58
N ILE A 59 3.08 14.25 19.31
CA ILE A 59 2.76 13.62 18.02
C ILE A 59 1.31 13.11 18.07
N GLU A 60 0.42 13.74 17.32
CA GLU A 60 -1.00 13.34 17.25
C GLU A 60 -1.25 12.22 16.22
N SER A 61 -0.44 12.20 15.16
CA SER A 61 -0.53 11.24 14.07
C SER A 61 0.06 9.88 14.44
N SER A 62 -0.69 8.81 14.21
CA SER A 62 -0.23 7.45 14.50
C SER A 62 -0.70 6.44 13.48
N VAL A 63 0.18 5.49 13.16
CA VAL A 63 -0.09 4.37 12.26
C VAL A 63 -0.11 3.07 13.05
N PHE A 64 -1.15 2.26 12.86
CA PHE A 64 -1.24 0.91 13.40
C PHE A 64 -1.17 -0.09 12.24
N VAL A 65 -0.31 -1.10 12.35
CA VAL A 65 -0.16 -2.15 11.33
C VAL A 65 -0.58 -3.51 11.87
N ILE A 66 -1.48 -4.15 11.15
CA ILE A 66 -1.86 -5.55 11.36
C ILE A 66 -1.71 -6.32 10.06
N ASN A 67 -1.82 -7.64 10.12
CA ASN A 67 -1.86 -8.47 8.93
C ASN A 67 -3.01 -9.47 8.97
N THR A 68 -3.44 -9.95 7.81
CA THR A 68 -4.43 -11.03 7.70
C THR A 68 -3.94 -12.32 8.33
N GLU A 69 -4.88 -13.23 8.63
CA GLU A 69 -4.57 -14.54 9.20
C GLU A 69 -3.57 -15.29 8.34
N GLU A 70 -3.80 -15.35 7.03
CA GLU A 70 -2.87 -15.93 6.07
C GLU A 70 -2.38 -14.89 5.06
N SER A 71 -1.22 -15.17 4.46
CA SER A 71 -0.63 -14.32 3.42
C SER A 71 -1.27 -14.59 2.07
N ALA A 72 -2.55 -14.22 1.97
CA ALA A 72 -3.34 -14.23 0.75
C ALA A 72 -4.49 -13.22 0.86
N ILE A 73 -4.82 -12.59 -0.26
CA ILE A 73 -5.86 -11.55 -0.33
C ILE A 73 -7.26 -12.07 0.01
N SER A 74 -7.51 -13.37 -0.15
CA SER A 74 -8.79 -13.99 0.19
C SER A 74 -9.14 -13.90 1.68
N PHE A 75 -8.14 -13.68 2.54
CA PHE A 75 -8.33 -13.52 3.98
C PHE A 75 -8.73 -12.09 4.38
N ILE A 76 -8.93 -11.20 3.40
CA ILE A 76 -9.63 -9.94 3.64
C ILE A 76 -11.13 -10.19 3.84
N ASP A 77 -11.74 -11.01 2.99
CA ASP A 77 -13.16 -11.39 3.04
C ASP A 77 -13.38 -12.65 3.89
N ASP A 78 -12.57 -12.83 4.94
CA ASP A 78 -12.49 -14.09 5.65
C ASP A 78 -13.82 -14.45 6.34
N SER A 79 -14.31 -15.65 6.02
CA SER A 79 -15.49 -16.29 6.60
C SER A 79 -15.41 -16.58 8.11
N ASN A 80 -14.23 -16.49 8.73
CA ASN A 80 -14.00 -16.84 10.14
C ASN A 80 -13.94 -15.64 11.10
N ASP A 81 -14.27 -14.43 10.64
CA ASP A 81 -14.28 -13.19 11.44
C ASP A 81 -12.90 -12.75 12.00
N PHE A 82 -11.77 -13.31 11.55
CA PHE A 82 -10.43 -12.96 12.08
C PHE A 82 -10.16 -11.45 12.10
N LEU A 83 -10.38 -10.75 10.98
CA LEU A 83 -10.14 -9.31 10.91
C LEU A 83 -11.12 -8.52 11.78
N ASN A 84 -12.36 -8.98 11.93
CA ASN A 84 -13.33 -8.34 12.82
C ASN A 84 -12.86 -8.45 14.29
N ASN A 85 -12.42 -9.65 14.70
CA ASN A 85 -11.84 -9.88 16.02
C ASN A 85 -10.58 -9.04 16.25
N MET A 86 -9.75 -8.86 15.22
CA MET A 86 -8.60 -7.97 15.31
C MET A 86 -9.01 -6.51 15.49
N PHE A 87 -10.01 -6.03 14.76
CA PHE A 87 -10.52 -4.67 14.95
C PHE A 87 -11.09 -4.44 16.34
N GLU A 88 -11.87 -5.39 16.88
CA GLU A 88 -12.35 -5.38 18.27
C GLU A 88 -11.17 -5.31 19.25
N THR A 89 -10.16 -6.17 19.06
CA THR A 89 -8.94 -6.17 19.89
C THR A 89 -8.25 -4.81 19.87
N LEU A 90 -8.12 -4.18 18.68
CA LEU A 90 -7.51 -2.86 18.55
C LEU A 90 -8.28 -1.78 19.31
N ILE A 91 -9.62 -1.83 19.28
CA ILE A 91 -10.48 -0.88 20.00
C ILE A 91 -10.39 -1.12 21.51
N GLU A 92 -10.59 -2.35 21.96
CA GLU A 92 -10.76 -2.68 23.37
C GLU A 92 -9.44 -2.70 24.15
N GLU A 93 -8.39 -3.31 23.58
CA GLU A 93 -7.11 -3.51 24.28
C GLU A 93 -6.11 -2.39 24.01
N TYR A 94 -6.10 -1.85 22.78
CA TYR A 94 -5.11 -0.86 22.35
C TYR A 94 -5.68 0.57 22.23
N SER A 95 -6.98 0.76 22.50
CA SER A 95 -7.66 2.06 22.42
C SER A 95 -7.47 2.75 21.05
N PHE A 96 -7.31 1.97 19.98
CA PHE A 96 -7.17 2.48 18.63
C PHE A 96 -8.55 2.67 17.98
N PRO A 97 -8.93 3.88 17.53
CA PRO A 97 -10.27 4.16 17.03
C PRO A 97 -10.42 3.72 15.58
N VAL A 98 -10.60 2.42 15.34
CA VAL A 98 -10.72 1.83 14.00
C VAL A 98 -11.81 2.52 13.16
N ASP A 99 -12.94 2.86 13.78
CA ASP A 99 -14.11 3.52 13.19
C ASP A 99 -13.87 4.95 12.67
N ARG A 100 -12.78 5.58 13.10
CA ARG A 100 -12.38 6.95 12.72
C ARG A 100 -11.02 7.00 12.05
N ALA A 101 -10.41 5.85 11.80
CA ALA A 101 -9.11 5.76 11.16
C ALA A 101 -9.26 5.72 9.64
N ALA A 102 -8.27 6.27 8.92
CA ALA A 102 -8.11 5.92 7.51
C ALA A 102 -7.57 4.48 7.42
N ILE A 103 -8.21 3.61 6.65
CA ILE A 103 -7.87 2.20 6.53
C ILE A 103 -7.35 1.92 5.12
N PHE A 104 -6.19 1.28 5.02
CA PHE A 104 -5.66 0.78 3.75
C PHE A 104 -5.32 -0.70 3.85
N TYR A 105 -5.67 -1.43 2.79
CA TYR A 105 -5.28 -2.83 2.58
C TYR A 105 -4.14 -2.85 1.58
N ILE A 106 -2.94 -3.26 2.00
CA ILE A 106 -1.74 -3.28 1.15
C ILE A 106 -1.38 -4.73 0.82
N PHE A 107 -1.60 -5.12 -0.43
CA PHE A 107 -1.48 -6.52 -0.87
C PHE A 107 -0.66 -6.66 -2.16
N ASP A 108 -0.14 -7.86 -2.34
CA ASP A 108 0.67 -8.22 -3.50
C ASP A 108 -0.20 -8.89 -4.57
N ARG A 109 0.06 -8.57 -5.84
CA ARG A 109 -0.45 -9.36 -6.96
C ARG A 109 0.48 -10.55 -7.20
N ASP A 110 0.47 -11.50 -6.27
CA ASP A 110 1.17 -12.77 -6.43
C ASP A 110 0.30 -13.78 -7.18
N VAL A 111 0.76 -14.23 -8.35
CA VAL A 111 0.07 -15.21 -9.20
C VAL A 111 0.02 -16.61 -8.59
N ASP A 112 0.90 -16.91 -7.63
CA ASP A 112 0.99 -18.25 -7.05
C ASP A 112 0.05 -18.41 -5.83
N SER A 113 -0.27 -17.33 -5.11
CA SER A 113 -1.18 -17.33 -3.95
C SER A 113 -2.53 -16.64 -4.21
N ASN A 114 -2.55 -15.53 -4.94
CA ASN A 114 -3.75 -14.71 -5.15
C ASN A 114 -4.33 -15.00 -6.55
N LYS A 115 -5.02 -16.14 -6.73
CA LYS A 115 -5.44 -16.61 -8.08
C LYS A 115 -6.83 -16.16 -8.52
N ASP A 116 -7.66 -15.75 -7.58
CA ASP A 116 -9.05 -15.42 -7.85
C ASP A 116 -9.19 -13.96 -8.30
N SER A 117 -9.12 -13.74 -9.61
CA SER A 117 -9.21 -12.40 -10.19
C SER A 117 -10.59 -11.76 -10.01
N GLU A 118 -11.66 -12.56 -9.89
CA GLU A 118 -13.01 -12.04 -9.62
C GLU A 118 -13.12 -11.52 -8.19
N LEU A 119 -12.59 -12.28 -7.22
CA LEU A 119 -12.50 -11.84 -5.83
C LEU A 119 -11.68 -10.55 -5.71
N ILE A 120 -10.51 -10.47 -6.36
CA ILE A 120 -9.67 -9.27 -6.32
C ILE A 120 -10.42 -8.07 -6.91
N ALA A 121 -11.09 -8.22 -8.05
CA ALA A 121 -11.87 -7.16 -8.66
C ALA A 121 -13.03 -6.69 -7.75
N ASN A 122 -13.73 -7.62 -7.10
CA ASN A 122 -14.79 -7.30 -6.14
C ASN A 122 -14.24 -6.56 -4.90
N LEU A 123 -13.07 -6.97 -4.40
CA LEU A 123 -12.41 -6.28 -3.29
C LEU A 123 -11.97 -4.86 -3.68
N ILE A 124 -11.44 -4.64 -4.89
CA ILE A 124 -11.11 -3.29 -5.39
C ILE A 124 -12.36 -2.39 -5.43
N GLN A 125 -13.50 -2.93 -5.84
CA GLN A 125 -14.75 -2.17 -5.92
C GLN A 125 -15.33 -1.84 -4.54
N THR A 126 -15.26 -2.78 -3.61
CA THR A 126 -15.84 -2.62 -2.27
C THR A 126 -14.94 -1.82 -1.33
N LEU A 127 -13.63 -2.05 -1.37
CA LEU A 127 -12.62 -1.33 -0.61
C LEU A 127 -12.10 -0.15 -1.43
N SER A 128 -12.98 0.84 -1.62
CA SER A 128 -12.79 1.91 -2.60
C SER A 128 -12.21 3.20 -2.03
N ASN A 129 -12.48 3.51 -0.77
CA ASN A 129 -12.12 4.76 -0.11
C ASN A 129 -11.53 4.49 1.29
N SER A 130 -10.50 5.24 1.64
CA SER A 130 -9.74 5.04 2.87
C SER A 130 -10.54 5.37 4.13
N ARG A 131 -11.62 6.16 4.06
CA ARG A 131 -12.38 6.65 5.21
C ARG A 131 -13.83 6.18 5.21
N GLU A 132 -14.51 6.25 4.07
CA GLU A 132 -15.94 5.94 3.98
C GLU A 132 -16.27 5.20 2.69
N ASN A 133 -16.75 3.96 2.81
CA ASN A 133 -17.28 3.18 1.70
C ASN A 133 -18.82 3.18 1.76
N GLU A 134 -19.48 3.03 0.61
CA GLU A 134 -20.94 3.06 0.54
C GLU A 134 -21.61 1.85 1.25
N GLY A 135 -22.63 2.13 2.06
CA GLY A 135 -23.50 1.10 2.64
C GLY A 135 -22.96 0.45 3.92
N PHE A 136 -23.21 -0.85 4.08
CA PHE A 136 -22.76 -1.64 5.25
C PHE A 136 -21.45 -2.41 4.96
N THR A 137 -20.72 -2.04 3.91
CA THR A 137 -19.48 -2.71 3.54
C THR A 137 -18.34 -2.29 4.46
N ARG A 138 -17.32 -3.15 4.54
CA ARG A 138 -16.08 -2.86 5.27
C ARG A 138 -15.44 -1.56 4.75
N GLN A 139 -14.97 -0.72 5.66
CA GLN A 139 -14.25 0.52 5.34
C GLN A 139 -12.82 0.24 4.88
N GLY A 140 -12.27 1.14 4.06
CA GLY A 140 -10.88 1.17 3.66
C GLY A 140 -10.67 1.02 2.16
N MET A 141 -9.43 1.32 1.73
CA MET A 141 -9.01 1.30 0.32
C MET A 141 -8.02 0.16 0.07
N LEU A 142 -8.27 -0.68 -0.93
CA LEU A 142 -7.32 -1.72 -1.36
C LEU A 142 -6.29 -1.17 -2.34
N LEU A 143 -5.01 -1.37 -2.05
CA LEU A 143 -3.89 -0.96 -2.90
C LEU A 143 -3.01 -2.18 -3.20
N ILE A 144 -2.84 -2.46 -4.50
CA ILE A 144 -2.16 -3.65 -4.99
C ILE A 144 -0.79 -3.28 -5.56
N SER A 145 0.24 -4.05 -5.23
CA SER A 145 1.57 -3.95 -5.85
C SER A 145 1.83 -5.11 -6.80
N TYR A 146 2.39 -4.80 -7.97
CA TYR A 146 2.62 -5.73 -9.07
C TYR A 146 4.12 -5.95 -9.28
N PRO A 147 4.63 -7.19 -9.13
CA PRO A 147 3.95 -8.36 -8.56
C PRO A 147 3.84 -8.30 -7.02
N CYS A 148 4.61 -7.45 -6.35
CA CYS A 148 4.65 -7.39 -4.88
C CYS A 148 5.12 -6.04 -4.35
N ILE A 149 5.10 -5.85 -3.03
CA ILE A 149 5.47 -4.61 -2.36
C ILE A 149 6.92 -4.16 -2.62
N GLU A 150 7.83 -5.09 -2.94
CA GLU A 150 9.18 -4.74 -3.38
C GLU A 150 9.20 -3.85 -4.65
N SER A 151 8.09 -3.77 -5.41
CA SER A 151 7.91 -2.83 -6.51
C SER A 151 8.02 -1.37 -6.06
N PHE A 152 7.55 -1.04 -4.86
CA PHE A 152 7.74 0.29 -4.26
C PHE A 152 9.21 0.57 -3.97
N VAL A 153 9.95 -0.45 -3.51
CA VAL A 153 11.38 -0.32 -3.26
C VAL A 153 12.09 -0.06 -4.59
N ALA A 154 11.75 -0.80 -5.66
CA ALA A 154 12.34 -0.61 -6.97
C ALA A 154 12.14 0.83 -7.49
N SER A 155 10.91 1.36 -7.41
CA SER A 155 10.57 2.70 -7.92
C SER A 155 11.25 3.83 -7.15
N GLY A 156 11.70 3.58 -5.91
CA GLY A 156 12.48 4.54 -5.14
C GLY A 156 13.95 4.69 -5.57
N PHE A 157 14.48 3.79 -6.42
CA PHE A 157 15.91 3.76 -6.77
C PHE A 157 16.21 3.55 -8.25
N ILE A 158 15.29 2.98 -9.01
CA ILE A 158 15.47 2.62 -10.42
C ILE A 158 14.60 3.54 -11.27
N GLU A 159 15.12 4.01 -12.39
CA GLU A 159 14.37 4.82 -13.36
C GLU A 159 13.66 3.93 -14.37
N ASN A 160 12.51 4.38 -14.86
CA ASN A 160 11.68 3.69 -15.85
C ASN A 160 11.28 2.26 -15.42
N THR A 161 10.92 2.12 -14.16
CA THR A 161 10.50 0.84 -13.56
C THR A 161 9.29 0.23 -14.25
N HIS A 162 8.43 1.03 -14.86
CA HIS A 162 7.30 0.59 -15.68
C HIS A 162 7.68 -0.26 -16.91
N GLU A 163 8.96 -0.22 -17.33
CA GLU A 163 9.51 -1.08 -18.40
C GLU A 163 9.95 -2.46 -17.87
N LEU A 164 10.11 -2.59 -16.55
CA LEU A 164 10.50 -3.85 -15.92
C LEU A 164 9.29 -4.77 -15.76
N GLU A 165 9.54 -6.07 -15.93
CA GLU A 165 8.51 -7.10 -15.82
C GLU A 165 9.00 -8.29 -15.00
N PHE A 166 8.13 -8.78 -14.12
CA PHE A 166 8.42 -9.90 -13.23
C PHE A 166 7.20 -10.79 -13.10
N LYS A 167 7.43 -12.10 -12.93
CA LYS A 167 6.34 -13.03 -12.66
C LYS A 167 5.98 -13.04 -11.18
N THR A 168 6.98 -13.06 -10.31
CA THR A 168 6.80 -13.23 -8.85
C THR A 168 7.66 -12.25 -8.06
N GLY A 169 7.27 -12.01 -6.80
CA GLY A 169 8.07 -11.20 -5.89
C GLY A 169 9.46 -11.78 -5.60
N ALA A 170 9.61 -13.12 -5.67
CA ALA A 170 10.91 -13.77 -5.53
C ALA A 170 11.89 -13.41 -6.67
N GLU A 171 11.39 -13.29 -7.90
CA GLU A 171 12.19 -12.83 -9.04
C GLU A 171 12.62 -11.37 -8.86
N LEU A 172 11.68 -10.49 -8.50
CA LEU A 172 11.96 -9.08 -8.24
C LEU A 172 12.98 -8.91 -7.11
N LYS A 173 12.82 -9.63 -6.00
CA LYS A 173 13.74 -9.59 -4.87
C LYS A 173 15.16 -10.00 -5.23
N ARG A 174 15.31 -11.04 -6.07
CA ARG A 174 16.64 -11.43 -6.58
C ARG A 174 17.25 -10.31 -7.43
N PHE A 175 16.47 -9.73 -8.32
CA PHE A 175 16.91 -8.60 -9.14
C PHE A 175 17.35 -7.40 -8.28
N LEU A 176 16.56 -6.99 -7.28
CA LEU A 176 16.92 -5.88 -6.40
C LEU A 176 18.21 -6.14 -5.61
N ASN A 177 18.43 -7.38 -5.16
CA ASN A 177 19.68 -7.77 -4.49
C ASN A 177 20.89 -7.65 -5.43
N GLU A 178 20.75 -8.06 -6.70
CA GLU A 178 21.79 -7.92 -7.73
C GLU A 178 22.10 -6.43 -8.01
N GLN A 179 21.07 -5.58 -8.01
CA GLN A 179 21.20 -4.12 -8.12
C GLN A 179 21.66 -3.42 -6.84
N LYS A 180 21.84 -4.16 -5.72
CA LYS A 180 22.19 -3.61 -4.39
C LYS A 180 21.19 -2.56 -3.88
N VAL A 181 19.94 -2.68 -4.34
CA VAL A 181 18.80 -1.89 -3.91
C VAL A 181 18.23 -2.52 -2.65
N LEU A 182 18.18 -1.75 -1.56
CA LEU A 182 17.80 -2.24 -0.24
C LEU A 182 16.78 -1.30 0.40
N GLN A 183 15.69 -1.85 0.92
CA GLN A 183 14.61 -1.11 1.59
C GLN A 183 15.07 -0.25 2.78
N ASN A 184 16.19 -0.59 3.42
CA ASN A 184 16.71 0.21 4.54
C ASN A 184 17.29 1.56 4.14
N LYS A 185 17.63 1.72 2.85
CA LYS A 185 18.17 2.95 2.26
C LYS A 185 17.10 3.94 1.82
N ILE A 186 15.82 3.60 1.94
CA ILE A 186 14.72 4.49 1.54
C ILE A 186 14.81 5.79 2.34
N GLU A 187 14.75 6.91 1.64
CA GLU A 187 14.78 8.27 2.18
C GLU A 187 13.74 9.14 1.45
N GLU A 188 13.69 10.42 1.80
CA GLU A 188 12.71 11.37 1.23
C GLU A 188 12.76 11.42 -0.31
N ASP A 189 13.96 11.48 -0.88
CA ASP A 189 14.16 11.45 -2.34
C ASP A 189 13.68 10.15 -2.98
N SER A 190 13.75 9.03 -2.25
CA SER A 190 13.19 7.75 -2.73
C SER A 190 11.67 7.84 -2.88
N LEU A 191 10.98 8.59 -2.00
CA LEU A 191 9.52 8.75 -2.09
C LEU A 191 9.14 9.62 -3.29
N VAL A 192 9.88 10.70 -3.53
CA VAL A 192 9.70 11.55 -4.72
C VAL A 192 9.81 10.71 -5.99
N ARG A 193 10.88 9.90 -6.10
CA ARG A 193 11.10 9.02 -7.25
C ARG A 193 10.01 7.97 -7.38
N ALA A 194 9.61 7.34 -6.29
CA ALA A 194 8.57 6.31 -6.31
C ALA A 194 7.22 6.85 -6.80
N VAL A 195 6.87 8.08 -6.43
CA VAL A 195 5.65 8.75 -6.92
C VAL A 195 5.79 9.13 -8.39
N ASP A 196 6.90 9.73 -8.81
CA ASP A 196 7.12 10.09 -10.22
C ASP A 196 7.09 8.85 -11.15
N GLU A 197 7.70 7.75 -10.72
CA GLU A 197 7.68 6.48 -11.44
C GLU A 197 6.28 5.87 -11.50
N MET A 198 5.49 5.97 -10.42
CA MET A 198 4.09 5.56 -10.43
C MET A 198 3.28 6.41 -11.43
N GLU A 199 3.35 7.73 -11.35
CA GLU A 199 2.62 8.65 -12.24
C GLU A 199 2.93 8.37 -13.71
N ARG A 200 4.21 8.24 -14.06
CA ARG A 200 4.62 7.87 -15.44
C ARG A 200 4.03 6.54 -15.87
N ALA A 201 4.01 5.55 -14.97
CA ALA A 201 3.41 4.25 -15.27
C ALA A 201 1.89 4.37 -15.52
N LEU A 202 1.19 5.18 -14.72
CA LEU A 202 -0.24 5.44 -14.88
C LEU A 202 -0.54 6.14 -16.20
N GLU A 203 0.21 7.16 -16.57
CA GLU A 203 0.06 7.85 -17.86
C GLU A 203 0.23 6.90 -19.05
N LEU A 204 1.23 6.02 -19.00
CA LEU A 204 1.48 5.02 -20.04
C LEU A 204 0.39 3.95 -20.11
N LEU A 205 -0.35 3.73 -19.02
CA LEU A 205 -1.55 2.91 -18.97
C LEU A 205 -2.81 3.68 -19.41
N GLY A 206 -2.68 4.97 -19.76
CA GLY A 206 -3.78 5.84 -20.15
C GLY A 206 -4.57 6.42 -18.99
N ILE A 207 -3.99 6.43 -17.78
CA ILE A 207 -4.60 6.93 -16.54
C ILE A 207 -3.84 8.20 -16.16
N SER A 208 -4.32 9.33 -16.67
CA SER A 208 -3.68 10.65 -16.45
C SER A 208 -4.47 11.55 -15.50
N ASP A 209 -5.73 11.20 -15.23
CA ASP A 209 -6.60 11.88 -14.28
C ASP A 209 -7.30 10.80 -13.46
N TYR A 210 -7.15 10.86 -12.14
CA TYR A 210 -7.79 9.92 -11.23
C TYR A 210 -8.20 10.66 -9.96
N ASP A 211 -9.39 10.31 -9.47
CA ASP A 211 -9.93 10.85 -8.24
C ASP A 211 -9.51 9.96 -7.07
N LEU A 212 -8.85 10.53 -6.06
CA LEU A 212 -8.45 9.81 -4.85
C LEU A 212 -9.65 9.37 -4.03
N ASP A 213 -10.75 10.14 -4.04
CA ASP A 213 -11.98 9.77 -3.31
C ASP A 213 -12.70 8.58 -3.97
N HIS A 214 -12.48 8.38 -5.27
CA HIS A 214 -13.04 7.29 -6.08
C HIS A 214 -11.95 6.45 -6.77
N PHE A 215 -10.83 6.23 -6.07
CA PHE A 215 -9.65 5.61 -6.68
C PHE A 215 -9.89 4.18 -7.16
N SER A 216 -10.92 3.49 -6.65
CA SER A 216 -11.34 2.17 -7.13
C SER A 216 -11.53 2.09 -8.65
N VAL A 217 -11.96 3.18 -9.30
CA VAL A 217 -12.13 3.24 -10.77
C VAL A 217 -10.78 3.07 -11.47
N ALA A 218 -9.80 3.89 -11.09
CA ALA A 218 -8.44 3.82 -11.64
C ALA A 218 -7.77 2.50 -11.26
N ASN A 219 -7.92 2.06 -10.01
CA ASN A 219 -7.36 0.82 -9.51
C ASN A 219 -7.88 -0.41 -10.28
N LEU A 220 -9.19 -0.46 -10.58
CA LEU A 220 -9.78 -1.54 -11.37
C LEU A 220 -9.29 -1.52 -12.81
N GLN A 221 -9.11 -0.33 -13.41
CA GLN A 221 -8.51 -0.21 -14.73
C GLN A 221 -7.06 -0.73 -14.74
N ILE A 222 -6.24 -0.36 -13.76
CA ILE A 222 -4.86 -0.84 -13.60
C ILE A 222 -4.86 -2.37 -13.49
N PHE A 223 -5.71 -2.92 -12.62
CA PHE A 223 -5.83 -4.35 -12.42
C PHE A 223 -6.16 -5.09 -13.73
N ASN A 224 -7.19 -4.63 -14.46
CA ASN A 224 -7.58 -5.25 -15.72
C ASN A 224 -6.48 -5.18 -16.80
N LEU A 225 -5.76 -4.06 -16.87
CA LEU A 225 -4.62 -3.91 -17.80
C LEU A 225 -3.47 -4.84 -17.43
N GLN A 226 -3.18 -5.00 -16.14
CA GLN A 226 -2.15 -5.91 -15.63
C GLN A 226 -2.51 -7.38 -15.86
N GLU A 227 -3.75 -7.79 -15.58
CA GLU A 227 -4.24 -9.15 -15.85
C GLU A 227 -4.26 -9.45 -17.35
N GLY A 228 -4.66 -8.48 -18.18
CA GLY A 228 -4.57 -8.58 -19.63
C GLY A 228 -3.14 -8.77 -20.12
N TYR A 229 -2.20 -7.95 -19.63
CA TYR A 229 -0.77 -8.10 -19.97
C TYR A 229 -0.22 -9.45 -19.51
N PHE A 230 -0.55 -9.88 -18.29
CA PHE A 230 -0.13 -11.17 -17.74
C PHE A 230 -0.66 -12.35 -18.56
N SER A 231 -1.91 -12.31 -19.01
CA SER A 231 -2.48 -13.39 -19.84
C SER A 231 -1.71 -13.60 -21.16
N ILE A 232 -1.06 -12.55 -21.68
CA ILE A 232 -0.29 -12.58 -22.93
C ILE A 232 1.19 -12.89 -22.67
N LYS A 233 1.78 -12.33 -21.61
CA LYS A 233 3.23 -12.33 -21.36
C LYS A 233 3.68 -13.25 -20.23
N GLY A 234 2.75 -13.69 -19.38
CA GLY A 234 3.02 -14.49 -18.18
C GLY A 234 3.77 -13.72 -17.08
N ARG A 235 3.72 -12.39 -17.13
CA ARG A 235 4.43 -11.45 -16.24
C ARG A 235 3.62 -10.19 -16.03
N TYR A 236 3.83 -9.51 -14.90
CA TYR A 236 3.29 -8.18 -14.65
C TYR A 236 4.32 -7.11 -14.94
N LYS A 237 3.85 -5.93 -15.36
CA LYS A 237 4.67 -4.72 -15.35
C LYS A 237 4.82 -4.23 -13.94
N LEU A 238 6.02 -3.84 -13.56
CA LEU A 238 6.30 -3.38 -12.21
C LEU A 238 5.55 -2.09 -11.92
N LEU A 239 4.73 -2.11 -10.86
CA LEU A 239 3.97 -0.96 -10.37
C LEU A 239 3.67 -1.16 -8.88
N SER A 240 3.72 -0.11 -8.07
CA SER A 240 3.20 -0.15 -6.70
C SER A 240 2.23 0.98 -6.47
N LEU A 241 1.03 0.63 -5.97
CA LEU A 241 0.02 1.59 -5.59
C LEU A 241 0.17 2.08 -4.15
N LEU A 242 1.23 1.70 -3.43
CA LEU A 242 1.50 2.23 -2.08
C LEU A 242 1.63 3.76 -2.08
N CYS A 243 2.13 4.35 -3.17
CA CYS A 243 2.23 5.79 -3.33
C CYS A 243 0.87 6.50 -3.27
N ILE A 244 -0.23 5.85 -3.67
CA ILE A 244 -1.59 6.41 -3.60
C ILE A 244 -2.00 6.70 -2.16
N MET A 245 -1.62 5.84 -1.20
CA MET A 245 -1.85 6.10 0.23
C MET A 245 -1.13 7.38 0.69
N LEU A 246 0.09 7.64 0.19
CA LEU A 246 0.82 8.85 0.55
C LEU A 246 0.16 10.11 -0.02
N LEU A 247 -0.45 10.01 -1.21
CA LEU A 247 -1.24 11.07 -1.82
C LEU A 247 -2.57 11.29 -1.08
N ASP A 248 -3.34 10.23 -0.79
CA ASP A 248 -4.60 10.29 -0.04
C ASP A 248 -4.43 10.93 1.34
N LEU A 249 -3.37 10.55 2.06
CA LEU A 249 -3.06 11.12 3.37
C LEU A 249 -2.55 12.58 3.27
N GLY A 250 -2.27 13.07 2.06
CA GLY A 250 -1.68 14.37 1.80
C GLY A 250 -0.23 14.50 2.28
N LEU A 251 0.45 13.38 2.48
CA LEU A 251 1.88 13.32 2.81
C LEU A 251 2.74 13.70 1.61
N ILE A 252 2.24 13.43 0.41
CA ILE A 252 2.83 13.86 -0.85
C ILE A 252 1.79 14.65 -1.63
N GLN A 253 2.24 15.72 -2.30
CA GLN A 253 1.44 16.49 -3.24
C GLN A 253 2.16 16.57 -4.59
N ILE A 254 1.40 16.43 -5.66
CA ILE A 254 1.86 16.61 -7.03
C ILE A 254 1.34 17.96 -7.51
N ILE A 255 2.26 18.83 -7.91
CA ILE A 255 1.94 20.12 -8.53
C ILE A 255 2.33 20.02 -10.00
N GLU A 256 1.34 20.07 -10.87
CA GLU A 256 1.58 20.17 -12.30
C GLU A 256 1.98 21.61 -12.66
N ALA A 257 3.04 21.76 -13.46
CA ALA A 257 3.38 23.06 -14.01
C ALA A 257 2.37 23.42 -15.11
N GLU A 258 1.72 24.58 -14.97
CA GLU A 258 0.88 25.22 -16.00
C GLU A 258 1.63 25.43 -17.32
#